data_AF-A0AAW1CNL9-F1
#
_entry.id   AF-A0AAW1CNL9-F1
#
_cell.length_a   1.000
_cell.length_b   1.000
_cell.length_c   1.000
_cell.angle_alpha   90.00
_cell.angle_beta   90.00
_cell.angle_gamma   90.00
#
_symmetry.space_group_name_H-M   'P 1'
#
loop_
_entity.id
_entity.type
_entity.pdbx_description
1 polymer ?
#
loop_
_entity_poly.entity_id
_entity_poly.type
_entity_poly.pdbx_seq_one_letter_code
_entity_poly.pdbx_strand_id
1 'polypeptide(L)'
;MIIATILDISNCANINCDKLIWIPWIPQFRYCLQILPGMNFIISSGIIYQILALLFSIQAISSYKVEIDSNYNEELIVVKNQFISMSIGIDHLIEKFNTDENSKFQILTADSGQFKKPTDRKDLLNKLNELKNNITKMIDDMTTHAGDITSMKDRINMLEKELENLTKQLSNAGRDVQQELKDFSNELSKLTASLNDYYRKQEQKEINEFAKAIKTKYYDYAAFKLSMIEDENKINVMIVAAFKLVNLNVDNLLEFIKFIKEPKQKYLVYKSLYIYLAANKEKRISDFCAKYVELNDAINEDKSIETELKNNALLPEVNDEEFFAAMKNKYFKCAEYMFSKIIDANKIENLTLSAYKYINLNIDSFFEFIKLIKDSKQRYYIYKALYSYIESNEKNRINDFCPKYVKLNDAIIEDNSIKAELKNITLFYEIRAEEFLAAMKNDYFDCAGYMLTFINDDNKIVNLTINACEEYEKNYANQNGEIMLKFLSLLTCIKKKHQLEQAFYTIYSYIKKTEKNYSHDPSFSNFLFGYALLYNNSWRHGRRILTKGACILQPYIS
;
A
#
# COMPACT_ATOMS: atom_id res chain seq x y z
N MET A 1 -19.36 -12.52 7.50
CA MET A 1 -20.82 -12.52 7.71
C MET A 1 -21.24 -13.46 8.82
N ILE A 2 -21.00 -14.78 8.76
CA ILE A 2 -21.42 -15.74 9.81
C ILE A 2 -20.82 -15.42 11.21
N ILE A 3 -19.56 -15.00 11.27
CA ILE A 3 -18.89 -14.63 12.54
C ILE A 3 -19.43 -13.33 13.15
N ALA A 4 -19.89 -12.38 12.33
CA ALA A 4 -20.49 -11.13 12.82
C ALA A 4 -21.87 -11.39 13.44
N THR A 5 -22.62 -12.36 12.91
CA THR A 5 -23.94 -12.75 13.43
C THR A 5 -23.85 -13.49 14.78
N ILE A 6 -22.71 -14.13 15.10
CA ILE A 6 -22.52 -14.84 16.37
C ILE A 6 -22.10 -13.87 17.50
N LEU A 7 -21.36 -12.80 17.19
CA LEU A 7 -20.91 -11.82 18.18
C LEU A 7 -22.03 -10.89 18.70
N ASP A 8 -23.04 -10.58 17.88
CA ASP A 8 -24.20 -9.78 18.33
C ASP A 8 -25.09 -10.51 19.35
N ILE A 9 -25.10 -11.85 19.33
CA ILE A 9 -25.91 -12.67 20.25
C ILE A 9 -25.34 -12.66 21.68
N SER A 10 -24.02 -12.52 21.83
CA SER A 10 -23.35 -12.48 23.14
C SER A 10 -23.63 -11.19 23.92
N ASN A 11 -23.98 -10.09 23.25
CA ASN A 11 -24.18 -8.79 23.90
C ASN A 11 -25.60 -8.57 24.44
N CYS A 12 -26.59 -9.40 24.05
CA CYS A 12 -27.96 -9.32 24.56
C CYS A 12 -28.16 -10.01 25.94
N ALA A 13 -27.15 -10.68 26.49
CA ALA A 13 -27.27 -11.46 27.72
C ALA A 13 -27.06 -10.66 29.03
N ASN A 14 -26.79 -9.35 28.97
CA ASN A 14 -26.60 -8.50 30.15
C ASN A 14 -27.65 -7.38 30.21
N ILE A 15 -28.89 -7.72 30.58
CA ILE A 15 -29.86 -6.75 31.08
C ILE A 15 -30.38 -7.24 32.43
N ASN A 16 -30.17 -6.39 33.44
CA ASN A 16 -30.43 -6.62 34.85
C ASN A 16 -31.95 -6.56 35.12
N CYS A 17 -32.52 -7.65 35.66
CA CYS A 17 -33.96 -7.81 35.88
C CYS A 17 -34.44 -7.30 37.25
N ASP A 18 -34.07 -6.07 37.64
CA ASP A 18 -34.62 -5.42 38.83
C ASP A 18 -35.35 -4.13 38.44
N LYS A 19 -36.64 -4.28 38.07
CA LYS A 19 -37.76 -3.30 38.05
C LYS A 19 -38.60 -3.41 36.77
N LEU A 20 -39.88 -3.76 36.92
CA LEU A 20 -41.06 -3.33 36.15
C LEU A 20 -42.23 -4.23 36.59
N ILE A 21 -43.18 -3.78 37.43
CA ILE A 21 -44.32 -2.88 37.13
C ILE A 21 -44.96 -3.17 35.77
N TRP A 22 -46.22 -3.64 35.85
CA TRP A 22 -47.18 -3.83 34.77
C TRP A 22 -47.29 -2.65 33.81
N ILE A 23 -47.29 -2.92 32.48
CA ILE A 23 -48.22 -2.42 31.43
C ILE A 23 -47.68 -2.81 30.02
N PRO A 24 -48.55 -3.03 29.00
CA PRO A 24 -48.32 -4.00 27.92
C PRO A 24 -48.07 -3.36 26.55
N TRP A 25 -47.08 -3.84 25.79
CA TRP A 25 -47.01 -3.64 24.32
C TRP A 25 -46.45 -4.89 23.62
N ILE A 26 -47.34 -5.60 22.92
CA ILE A 26 -47.04 -6.67 21.95
C ILE A 26 -47.21 -6.04 20.56
N PRO A 27 -46.13 -5.61 19.89
CA PRO A 27 -45.91 -6.12 18.53
C PRO A 27 -44.45 -6.29 18.08
N GLN A 28 -43.43 -5.87 18.84
CA GLN A 28 -42.04 -5.83 18.31
C GLN A 28 -41.22 -7.13 18.51
N PHE A 29 -41.71 -8.10 19.29
CA PHE A 29 -41.01 -9.38 19.51
C PHE A 29 -41.21 -10.41 18.39
N ARG A 30 -42.12 -10.16 17.44
CA ARG A 30 -42.43 -11.11 16.35
C ARG A 30 -41.39 -11.13 15.23
N TYR A 31 -40.62 -10.06 15.07
CA TYR A 31 -39.68 -9.93 13.94
C TYR A 31 -38.30 -10.56 14.18
N CYS A 32 -37.88 -10.78 15.42
CA CYS A 32 -36.63 -11.48 15.72
C CYS A 32 -36.73 -13.02 15.62
N LEU A 33 -37.93 -13.57 15.44
CA LEU A 33 -38.20 -15.01 15.46
C LEU A 33 -38.25 -15.67 14.07
N GLN A 34 -37.99 -14.94 12.99
CA GLN A 34 -38.14 -15.42 11.61
C GLN A 34 -36.84 -15.60 10.80
N ILE A 35 -35.66 -15.40 11.40
CA ILE A 35 -34.39 -15.56 10.68
C ILE A 35 -33.58 -16.70 11.29
N LEU A 36 -34.03 -17.94 11.07
CA LEU A 36 -33.25 -19.20 11.13
C LEU A 36 -34.17 -20.37 10.74
N PRO A 37 -33.88 -21.15 9.68
CA PRO A 37 -34.64 -22.36 9.40
C PRO A 37 -34.12 -23.49 10.29
N GLY A 38 -34.97 -23.93 11.21
CA GLY A 38 -34.84 -25.21 11.91
C GLY A 38 -34.07 -25.16 13.22
N MET A 39 -34.80 -25.01 14.33
CA MET A 39 -34.51 -25.77 15.56
C MET A 39 -35.67 -25.63 16.55
N ASN A 40 -36.14 -26.78 17.04
CA ASN A 40 -37.30 -27.03 17.91
C ASN A 40 -37.21 -26.44 19.35
N PHE A 41 -36.55 -25.30 19.54
CA PHE A 41 -36.50 -24.59 20.83
C PHE A 41 -37.88 -24.01 21.25
N ILE A 42 -38.78 -23.85 20.28
CA ILE A 42 -40.16 -23.37 20.48
C ILE A 42 -41.04 -24.44 21.18
N ILE A 43 -40.69 -25.73 21.07
CA ILE A 43 -41.53 -26.82 21.62
C ILE A 43 -41.29 -27.01 23.12
N SER A 44 -40.04 -27.00 23.57
CA SER A 44 -39.71 -27.14 25.00
C SER A 44 -40.16 -25.93 25.82
N SER A 45 -39.99 -24.71 25.28
CA SER A 45 -40.53 -23.48 25.88
C SER A 45 -42.05 -23.48 25.94
N GLY A 46 -42.75 -23.97 24.90
CA GLY A 46 -44.20 -24.10 24.89
C GLY A 46 -44.76 -25.12 25.89
N ILE A 47 -44.09 -26.26 26.07
CA ILE A 47 -44.46 -27.28 27.06
C ILE A 47 -44.25 -26.76 28.49
N ILE A 48 -43.11 -26.09 28.76
CA ILE A 48 -42.83 -25.48 30.06
C ILE A 48 -43.86 -24.39 30.38
N TYR A 49 -44.26 -23.57 29.40
CA TYR A 49 -45.28 -22.53 29.60
C TYR A 49 -46.66 -23.12 29.91
N GLN A 50 -47.03 -24.22 29.26
CA GLN A 50 -48.29 -24.93 29.51
C GLN A 50 -48.32 -25.59 30.90
N ILE A 51 -47.19 -26.14 31.35
CA ILE A 51 -47.04 -26.71 32.70
C ILE A 51 -47.04 -25.61 33.77
N LEU A 52 -46.39 -24.46 33.51
CA LEU A 52 -46.45 -23.29 34.40
C LEU A 52 -47.88 -22.74 34.49
N ALA A 53 -48.62 -22.68 33.39
CA ALA A 53 -50.04 -22.28 33.40
C ALA A 53 -50.90 -23.27 34.21
N LEU A 54 -50.60 -24.58 34.13
CA LEU A 54 -51.23 -25.61 34.95
C LEU A 54 -50.93 -25.40 36.45
N LEU A 55 -49.67 -25.12 36.80
CA LEU A 55 -49.23 -24.82 38.16
C LEU A 55 -49.90 -23.56 38.72
N PHE A 56 -49.97 -22.48 37.95
CA PHE A 56 -50.66 -21.25 38.36
C PHE A 56 -52.16 -21.49 38.57
N SER A 57 -52.78 -22.36 37.77
CA SER A 57 -54.18 -22.74 37.93
C SER A 57 -54.41 -23.54 39.22
N ILE A 58 -53.49 -24.43 39.59
CA ILE A 58 -53.57 -25.18 40.85
C ILE A 58 -53.26 -24.31 42.07
N GLN A 59 -52.24 -23.47 41.98
CA GLN A 59 -51.88 -22.58 43.06
C GLN A 59 -53.00 -21.56 43.33
N ALA A 60 -53.76 -21.17 42.30
CA ALA A 60 -55.01 -20.44 42.46
C ALA A 60 -56.06 -21.26 43.22
N ILE A 61 -56.22 -22.56 42.91
CA ILE A 61 -57.15 -23.47 43.64
C ILE A 61 -56.76 -23.61 45.13
N SER A 62 -55.48 -23.80 45.46
CA SER A 62 -55.07 -23.99 46.87
C SER A 62 -55.00 -22.70 47.68
N SER A 63 -54.85 -21.55 47.03
CA SER A 63 -54.92 -20.22 47.67
C SER A 63 -56.34 -19.68 47.82
N TYR A 64 -57.35 -20.31 47.19
CA TYR A 64 -58.76 -20.13 47.56
C TYR A 64 -58.97 -20.71 48.97
N LYS A 65 -58.74 -19.86 49.96
CA LYS A 65 -59.05 -20.11 51.35
C LYS A 65 -60.58 -20.03 51.50
N VAL A 66 -61.26 -21.12 51.20
CA VAL A 66 -62.71 -21.20 51.35
C VAL A 66 -63.04 -21.20 52.84
N GLU A 67 -63.40 -20.03 53.39
CA GLU A 67 -64.31 -19.99 54.54
C GLU A 67 -65.69 -20.36 54.00
N ILE A 68 -66.06 -21.63 54.18
CA ILE A 68 -67.29 -22.21 53.62
C ILE A 68 -68.47 -21.63 54.40
N ASP A 69 -69.09 -20.59 53.86
CA ASP A 69 -70.45 -20.21 54.19
C ASP A 69 -71.38 -20.52 53.00
N SER A 70 -72.67 -20.69 53.28
CA SER A 70 -73.77 -21.35 52.52
C SER A 70 -73.90 -21.31 50.98
N ASN A 71 -72.95 -20.79 50.20
CA ASN A 71 -72.96 -20.77 48.72
C ASN A 71 -72.11 -21.89 48.07
N TYR A 72 -72.18 -23.08 48.67
CA TYR A 72 -71.33 -24.26 48.42
C TYR A 72 -71.29 -24.78 46.96
N ASN A 73 -72.35 -24.55 46.17
CA ASN A 73 -72.47 -25.13 44.83
C ASN A 73 -71.70 -24.34 43.76
N GLU A 74 -71.56 -23.01 43.89
CA GLU A 74 -70.90 -22.20 42.86
C GLU A 74 -69.37 -22.37 42.88
N GLU A 75 -68.77 -22.44 44.07
CA GLU A 75 -67.33 -22.62 44.23
C GLU A 75 -66.87 -24.04 43.82
N LEU A 76 -67.67 -25.07 44.13
CA LEU A 76 -67.39 -26.44 43.70
C LEU A 76 -67.44 -26.58 42.16
N ILE A 77 -68.33 -25.86 41.49
CA ILE A 77 -68.41 -25.80 40.02
C ILE A 77 -67.16 -25.12 39.43
N VAL A 78 -66.67 -24.03 40.04
CA VAL A 78 -65.45 -23.34 39.60
C VAL A 78 -64.23 -24.27 39.72
N VAL A 79 -64.06 -24.93 40.87
CA VAL A 79 -62.95 -25.87 41.11
C VAL A 79 -63.03 -27.07 40.15
N LYS A 80 -64.23 -27.64 39.96
CA LYS A 80 -64.46 -28.75 39.00
C LYS A 80 -64.10 -28.33 37.56
N ASN A 81 -64.49 -27.14 37.12
CA ASN A 81 -64.16 -26.62 35.80
C ASN A 81 -62.65 -26.40 35.63
N GLN A 82 -61.95 -25.99 36.68
CA GLN A 82 -60.49 -25.87 36.66
C GLN A 82 -59.81 -27.24 36.56
N PHE A 83 -60.27 -28.28 37.28
CA PHE A 83 -59.75 -29.65 37.13
C PHE A 83 -60.02 -30.23 35.74
N ILE A 84 -61.19 -29.96 35.14
CA ILE A 84 -61.49 -30.34 33.75
C ILE A 84 -60.51 -29.67 32.79
N SER A 85 -60.28 -28.36 32.95
CA SER A 85 -59.30 -27.62 32.15
C SER A 85 -57.89 -28.20 32.29
N MET A 86 -57.50 -28.61 33.50
CA MET A 86 -56.22 -29.27 33.74
C MET A 86 -56.11 -30.64 33.07
N SER A 87 -57.17 -31.45 33.12
CA SER A 87 -57.21 -32.74 32.42
C SER A 87 -57.04 -32.56 30.91
N ILE A 88 -57.73 -31.57 30.31
CA ILE A 88 -57.58 -31.21 28.89
C ILE A 88 -56.16 -30.73 28.58
N GLY A 89 -55.55 -29.94 29.48
CA GLY A 89 -54.16 -29.51 29.35
C GLY A 89 -53.17 -30.68 29.34
N ILE A 90 -53.37 -31.67 30.21
CA ILE A 90 -52.55 -32.89 30.25
C ILE A 90 -52.75 -33.74 29.00
N ASP A 91 -53.97 -33.84 28.47
CA ASP A 91 -54.26 -34.54 27.23
C ASP A 91 -53.51 -33.95 26.03
N HIS A 92 -53.53 -32.63 25.88
CA HIS A 92 -52.73 -31.95 24.85
C HIS A 92 -51.22 -32.16 25.04
N LEU A 93 -50.73 -32.26 26.29
CA LEU A 93 -49.33 -32.56 26.56
C LEU A 93 -48.99 -34.00 26.16
N ILE A 94 -49.81 -34.98 26.55
CA ILE A 94 -49.64 -36.40 26.17
C ILE A 94 -49.67 -36.55 24.64
N GLU A 95 -50.59 -35.87 23.96
CA GLU A 95 -50.69 -35.87 22.49
C GLU A 95 -49.40 -35.31 21.85
N LYS A 96 -48.90 -34.15 22.31
CA LYS A 96 -47.60 -33.60 21.84
C LYS A 96 -46.41 -34.50 22.16
N PHE A 97 -46.44 -35.22 23.28
CA PHE A 97 -45.42 -36.21 23.62
C PHE A 97 -45.51 -37.47 22.75
N ASN A 98 -46.65 -37.75 22.13
CA ASN A 98 -46.89 -38.93 21.29
C ASN A 98 -46.75 -38.66 19.78
N THR A 99 -46.68 -37.42 19.32
CA THR A 99 -46.46 -37.10 17.90
C THR A 99 -45.06 -37.53 17.42
N ASP A 100 -45.01 -38.06 16.19
CA ASP A 100 -43.85 -38.69 15.55
C ASP A 100 -42.67 -37.75 15.24
N GLU A 101 -42.80 -36.43 15.44
CA GLU A 101 -41.67 -35.51 15.29
C GLU A 101 -40.62 -35.69 16.41
N ASN A 102 -41.04 -36.19 17.57
CA ASN A 102 -40.15 -36.49 18.69
C ASN A 102 -39.51 -37.89 18.61
N SER A 103 -39.89 -38.74 17.63
CA SER A 103 -39.28 -40.06 17.37
C SER A 103 -38.20 -40.03 16.28
N LYS A 104 -38.10 -38.93 15.52
CA LYS A 104 -37.22 -38.81 14.33
C LYS A 104 -35.77 -38.44 14.59
N PHE A 105 -35.32 -38.29 15.84
CA PHE A 105 -33.91 -38.09 16.13
C PHE A 105 -33.14 -39.42 16.08
N GLN A 106 -32.93 -39.95 14.88
CA GLN A 106 -31.75 -40.78 14.60
C GLN A 106 -30.59 -39.83 14.34
N ILE A 107 -29.78 -39.56 15.37
CA ILE A 107 -28.54 -38.83 15.23
C ILE A 107 -27.48 -39.83 14.73
N LEU A 108 -26.95 -39.57 13.54
CA LEU A 108 -25.85 -40.33 12.95
C LEU A 108 -24.60 -40.21 13.85
N THR A 109 -24.00 -41.34 14.18
CA THR A 109 -22.76 -41.43 14.96
C THR A 109 -21.53 -41.23 14.06
N ALA A 110 -20.67 -40.28 14.42
CA ALA A 110 -19.24 -40.38 14.20
C ALA A 110 -18.60 -40.92 15.49
N ASP A 111 -17.71 -41.89 15.34
CA ASP A 111 -17.22 -42.81 16.36
C ASP A 111 -16.72 -42.13 17.66
N SER A 112 -17.15 -42.69 18.81
CA SER A 112 -16.52 -42.65 20.16
C SER A 112 -17.21 -41.91 21.33
N GLY A 113 -18.40 -41.32 21.19
CA GLY A 113 -19.14 -40.76 22.33
C GLY A 113 -20.53 -41.38 22.53
N GLN A 114 -20.70 -42.29 23.50
CA GLN A 114 -22.04 -42.70 23.91
C GLN A 114 -22.73 -41.53 24.62
N PHE A 115 -23.71 -40.90 23.96
CA PHE A 115 -24.65 -40.00 24.63
C PHE A 115 -25.55 -40.81 25.55
N LYS A 116 -25.71 -40.36 26.80
CA LYS A 116 -26.76 -40.89 27.68
C LYS A 116 -28.09 -40.43 27.11
N LYS A 117 -28.94 -41.39 26.74
CA LYS A 117 -30.32 -41.11 26.35
C LYS A 117 -30.98 -40.29 27.49
N PRO A 118 -31.64 -39.15 27.18
CA PRO A 118 -32.37 -38.39 28.20
C PRO A 118 -33.33 -39.33 28.93
N THR A 119 -33.41 -39.17 30.25
CA THR A 119 -34.23 -39.96 31.18
C THR A 119 -35.55 -40.41 30.56
N ASP A 120 -35.81 -41.72 30.64
CA ASP A 120 -36.82 -42.46 29.89
C ASP A 120 -38.10 -41.65 29.60
N ARG A 121 -38.27 -41.18 28.36
CA ARG A 121 -39.53 -40.61 27.83
C ARG A 121 -40.74 -41.47 28.22
N LYS A 122 -40.53 -42.78 28.30
CA LYS A 122 -41.51 -43.77 28.77
C LYS A 122 -41.91 -43.57 30.23
N ASP A 123 -40.98 -43.28 31.12
CA ASP A 123 -41.23 -42.99 32.54
C ASP A 123 -42.01 -41.68 32.71
N LEU A 124 -41.66 -40.63 31.96
CA LEU A 124 -42.38 -39.36 31.98
C LEU A 124 -43.82 -39.51 31.45
N LEU A 125 -44.00 -40.24 30.35
CA LEU A 125 -45.31 -40.53 29.78
C LEU A 125 -46.17 -41.37 30.74
N ASN A 126 -45.57 -42.35 31.41
CA ASN A 126 -46.27 -43.16 32.42
C ASN A 126 -46.76 -42.28 33.58
N LYS A 127 -45.93 -41.38 34.11
CA LYS A 127 -46.32 -40.45 35.18
C LYS A 127 -47.37 -39.43 34.75
N LEU A 128 -47.33 -38.94 33.50
CA LEU A 128 -48.37 -38.06 32.96
C LEU A 128 -49.72 -38.78 32.85
N ASN A 129 -49.73 -40.04 32.42
CA ASN A 129 -50.92 -40.86 32.39
C ASN A 129 -51.46 -41.16 33.80
N GLU A 130 -50.59 -41.40 34.77
CA GLU A 130 -50.96 -41.59 36.18
C GLU A 130 -51.60 -40.32 36.77
N LEU A 131 -50.99 -39.16 36.51
CA LEU A 131 -51.53 -37.85 36.92
C LEU A 131 -52.91 -37.59 36.30
N LYS A 132 -53.08 -37.89 35.01
CA LYS A 132 -54.38 -37.80 34.33
C LYS A 132 -55.44 -38.64 35.04
N ASN A 133 -55.13 -39.92 35.28
CA ASN A 133 -56.06 -40.83 35.94
C ASN A 133 -56.45 -40.35 37.35
N ASN A 134 -55.49 -39.78 38.10
CA ASN A 134 -55.75 -39.23 39.43
C ASN A 134 -56.67 -38.00 39.37
N ILE A 135 -56.49 -37.10 38.39
CA ILE A 135 -57.35 -35.93 38.17
C ILE A 135 -58.75 -36.36 37.73
N THR A 136 -58.88 -37.31 36.80
CA THR A 136 -60.18 -37.83 36.36
C THR A 136 -60.95 -38.43 37.54
N LYS A 137 -60.29 -39.25 38.36
CA LYS A 137 -60.90 -39.82 39.57
C LYS A 137 -61.35 -38.73 40.55
N MET A 138 -60.58 -37.65 40.68
CA MET A 138 -60.94 -36.52 41.54
C MET A 138 -62.17 -35.75 41.03
N ILE A 139 -62.29 -35.56 39.72
CA ILE A 139 -63.49 -34.97 39.09
C ILE A 139 -64.73 -35.85 39.36
N ASP A 140 -64.58 -37.16 39.26
CA ASP A 140 -65.66 -38.11 39.53
C ASP A 140 -66.10 -38.11 41.00
N ASP A 141 -65.14 -38.04 41.92
CA ASP A 141 -65.40 -37.96 43.36
C ASP A 141 -66.07 -36.63 43.75
N MET A 142 -65.64 -35.50 43.16
CA MET A 142 -66.32 -34.20 43.30
C MET A 142 -67.77 -34.24 42.77
N THR A 143 -68.05 -35.08 41.78
CA THR A 143 -69.37 -35.21 41.17
C THR A 143 -70.30 -36.11 41.98
N THR A 144 -69.75 -37.08 42.72
CA THR A 144 -70.52 -38.11 43.44
C THR A 144 -70.62 -37.88 44.95
N HIS A 145 -69.64 -37.22 45.58
CA HIS A 145 -69.55 -37.08 47.05
C HIS A 145 -69.27 -35.63 47.45
N ALA A 146 -70.24 -34.75 47.23
CA ALA A 146 -70.15 -33.32 47.56
C ALA A 146 -70.03 -33.02 49.08
N GLY A 147 -69.76 -34.00 49.97
CA GLY A 147 -69.71 -33.80 51.43
C GLY A 147 -68.34 -34.04 52.09
N ASP A 148 -67.35 -34.61 51.40
CA ASP A 148 -66.07 -35.03 52.02
C ASP A 148 -64.89 -34.14 51.58
N ILE A 149 -64.94 -32.88 52.01
CA ILE A 149 -64.00 -31.81 51.64
C ILE A 149 -62.58 -32.11 52.14
N THR A 150 -62.46 -32.75 53.30
CA THR A 150 -61.17 -33.10 53.90
C THR A 150 -60.42 -34.10 53.03
N SER A 151 -61.09 -35.16 52.57
CA SER A 151 -60.53 -36.15 51.65
C SER A 151 -60.14 -35.54 50.29
N MET A 152 -60.94 -34.60 49.78
CA MET A 152 -60.60 -33.84 48.56
C MET A 152 -59.35 -32.98 48.77
N LYS A 153 -59.26 -32.26 49.89
CA LYS A 153 -58.11 -31.40 50.20
C LYS A 153 -56.80 -32.19 50.30
N ASP A 154 -56.82 -33.36 50.93
CA ASP A 154 -55.64 -34.22 51.05
C ASP A 154 -55.17 -34.73 49.68
N ARG A 155 -56.09 -34.99 48.75
CA ARG A 155 -55.76 -35.38 47.37
C ARG A 155 -55.25 -34.22 46.52
N ILE A 156 -55.78 -33.01 46.70
CA ILE A 156 -55.21 -31.79 46.08
C ILE A 156 -53.76 -31.63 46.50
N ASN A 157 -53.48 -31.72 47.80
CA ASN A 157 -52.11 -31.60 48.33
C ASN A 157 -51.16 -32.68 47.77
N MET A 158 -51.66 -33.89 47.49
CA MET A 158 -50.88 -34.96 46.87
C MET A 158 -50.58 -34.65 45.39
N LEU A 159 -51.59 -34.21 44.63
CA LEU A 159 -51.44 -33.83 43.22
C LEU A 159 -50.49 -32.63 43.05
N GLU A 160 -50.54 -31.66 43.96
CA GLU A 160 -49.59 -30.53 43.99
C GLU A 160 -48.14 -31.01 44.13
N LYS A 161 -47.88 -31.94 45.05
CA LYS A 161 -46.54 -32.51 45.26
C LYS A 161 -46.06 -33.33 44.07
N GLU A 162 -46.94 -34.12 43.45
CA GLU A 162 -46.60 -34.88 42.23
C GLU A 162 -46.26 -33.94 41.07
N LEU A 163 -47.02 -32.85 40.90
CA LEU A 163 -46.77 -31.88 39.84
C LEU A 163 -45.50 -31.06 40.10
N GLU A 164 -45.23 -30.67 41.34
CA GLU A 164 -43.97 -30.00 41.71
C GLU A 164 -42.78 -30.91 41.39
N ASN A 165 -42.88 -32.21 41.69
CA ASN A 165 -41.85 -33.19 41.37
C ASN A 165 -41.66 -33.37 39.85
N LEU A 166 -42.74 -33.44 39.08
CA LEU A 166 -42.70 -33.50 37.61
C LEU A 166 -42.06 -32.24 37.01
N THR A 167 -42.37 -31.07 37.57
CA THR A 167 -41.80 -29.78 37.13
C THR A 167 -40.30 -29.75 37.37
N LYS A 168 -39.84 -30.22 38.55
CA LYS A 168 -38.41 -30.35 38.84
C LYS A 168 -37.72 -31.34 37.90
N GLN A 169 -38.33 -32.49 37.62
CA GLN A 169 -37.78 -33.48 36.68
C GLN A 169 -37.67 -32.92 35.26
N LEU A 170 -38.68 -32.20 34.78
CA LEU A 170 -38.65 -31.58 33.45
C LEU A 170 -37.65 -30.43 33.37
N SER A 171 -37.54 -29.60 34.41
CA SER A 171 -36.53 -28.54 34.49
C SER A 171 -35.11 -29.12 34.49
N ASN A 172 -34.87 -30.23 35.20
CA ASN A 172 -33.60 -30.95 35.18
C ASN A 172 -33.31 -31.51 33.79
N ALA A 173 -34.27 -32.20 33.17
CA ALA A 173 -34.10 -32.72 31.80
C ALA A 173 -33.84 -31.60 30.78
N GLY A 174 -34.49 -30.44 30.92
CA GLY A 174 -34.23 -29.27 30.09
C GLY A 174 -32.82 -28.71 30.27
N ARG A 175 -32.31 -28.67 31.51
CA ARG A 175 -30.92 -28.28 31.80
C ARG A 175 -29.92 -29.27 31.23
N ASP A 176 -30.18 -30.58 31.35
CA ASP A 176 -29.31 -31.63 30.83
C ASP A 176 -29.20 -31.53 29.30
N VAL A 177 -30.31 -31.33 28.59
CA VAL A 177 -30.32 -31.12 27.13
C VAL A 177 -29.57 -29.84 26.74
N GLN A 178 -29.75 -28.74 27.48
CA GLN A 178 -29.00 -27.51 27.21
C GLN A 178 -27.50 -27.70 27.40
N GLN A 179 -27.10 -28.45 28.43
CA GLN A 179 -25.71 -28.76 28.70
C GLN A 179 -25.11 -29.65 27.61
N GLU A 180 -25.81 -30.70 27.17
CA GLU A 180 -25.37 -31.56 26.06
C GLU A 180 -25.24 -30.79 24.74
N LEU A 181 -26.17 -29.87 24.43
CA LEU A 181 -26.08 -29.01 23.24
C LEU A 181 -24.88 -28.07 23.31
N LYS A 182 -24.60 -27.52 24.50
CA LYS A 182 -23.42 -26.67 24.73
C LYS A 182 -22.14 -27.49 24.52
N ASP A 183 -22.09 -28.71 25.04
CA ASP A 183 -20.93 -29.59 24.89
C ASP A 183 -20.75 -30.02 23.42
N PHE A 184 -21.82 -30.33 22.70
CA PHE A 184 -21.78 -30.60 21.26
C PHE A 184 -21.26 -29.40 20.44
N SER A 185 -21.74 -28.19 20.74
CA SER A 185 -21.26 -26.95 20.11
C SER A 185 -19.77 -26.71 20.36
N ASN A 186 -19.31 -27.00 21.58
CA ASN A 186 -17.89 -26.94 21.94
C ASN A 186 -17.05 -27.96 21.15
N GLU A 187 -17.53 -29.20 21.01
CA GLU A 187 -16.83 -30.23 20.23
C GLU A 187 -16.80 -29.91 18.72
N LEU A 188 -17.88 -29.39 18.14
CA LEU A 188 -17.88 -28.90 16.76
C LEU A 188 -16.89 -27.75 16.55
N SER A 189 -16.80 -26.84 17.51
CA SER A 189 -15.84 -25.73 17.48
C SER A 189 -14.39 -26.24 17.52
N LYS A 190 -14.11 -27.24 18.38
CA LYS A 190 -12.79 -27.91 18.45
C LYS A 190 -12.45 -28.63 17.14
N LEU A 191 -13.40 -29.38 16.57
CA LEU A 191 -13.19 -30.08 15.30
C LEU A 191 -12.90 -29.09 14.16
N THR A 192 -13.65 -27.99 14.08
CA THR A 192 -13.43 -26.93 13.09
C THR A 192 -12.04 -26.31 13.25
N ALA A 193 -11.61 -26.01 14.48
CA ALA A 193 -10.28 -25.49 14.75
C ALA A 193 -9.17 -26.50 14.36
N SER A 194 -9.36 -27.78 14.67
CA SER A 194 -8.43 -28.85 14.30
C SER A 194 -8.31 -29.04 12.78
N LEU A 195 -9.44 -28.97 12.07
CA LEU A 195 -9.46 -29.08 10.61
C LEU A 195 -8.74 -27.89 9.95
N ASN A 196 -8.99 -26.67 10.44
CA ASN A 196 -8.30 -25.47 9.96
C ASN A 196 -6.78 -25.55 10.23
N ASP A 197 -6.37 -26.04 11.40
CA ASP A 197 -4.95 -26.24 11.71
C ASP A 197 -4.30 -27.30 10.81
N TYR A 198 -5.02 -28.39 10.49
CA TYR A 198 -4.56 -29.40 9.55
C TYR A 198 -4.33 -28.82 8.14
N TYR A 199 -5.30 -28.09 7.58
CA TYR A 199 -5.14 -27.45 6.27
C TYR A 199 -3.99 -26.44 6.25
N ARG A 200 -3.86 -25.63 7.31
CA ARG A 200 -2.74 -24.69 7.45
C ARG A 200 -1.38 -25.40 7.49
N LYS A 201 -1.27 -26.53 8.20
CA LYS A 201 -0.04 -27.34 8.25
C LYS A 201 0.30 -27.95 6.89
N GLN A 202 -0.69 -28.42 6.15
CA GLN A 202 -0.47 -28.94 4.79
C GLN A 202 0.00 -27.84 3.84
N GLU A 203 -0.64 -26.68 3.85
CA GLU A 203 -0.24 -25.53 3.04
C GLU A 203 1.20 -25.08 3.38
N GLN A 204 1.53 -24.98 4.66
CA GLN A 204 2.89 -24.64 5.10
C GLN A 204 3.92 -25.69 4.64
N LYS A 205 3.55 -26.97 4.63
CA LYS A 205 4.41 -28.05 4.12
C LYS A 205 4.67 -27.89 2.63
N GLU A 206 3.63 -27.62 1.83
CA GLU A 206 3.76 -27.36 0.39
C GLU A 206 4.67 -26.15 0.12
N ILE A 207 4.48 -25.05 0.85
CA ILE A 207 5.32 -23.85 0.74
C ILE A 207 6.78 -24.17 1.08
N ASN A 208 7.03 -24.92 2.15
CA ASN A 208 8.38 -25.29 2.56
C ASN A 208 9.07 -26.21 1.54
N GLU A 209 8.34 -27.15 0.95
CA GLU A 209 8.84 -28.02 -0.12
C GLU A 209 9.18 -27.23 -1.38
N PHE A 210 8.30 -26.32 -1.80
CA PHE A 210 8.55 -25.41 -2.93
C PHE A 210 9.79 -24.55 -2.69
N ALA A 211 9.86 -23.89 -1.53
CA ALA A 211 11.00 -23.05 -1.18
C ALA A 211 12.32 -23.84 -1.08
N LYS A 212 12.28 -25.07 -0.56
CA LYS A 212 13.43 -25.97 -0.53
C LYS A 212 13.88 -26.35 -1.93
N ALA A 213 12.95 -26.61 -2.86
CA ALA A 213 13.26 -26.89 -4.26
C ALA A 213 14.00 -25.72 -4.92
N ILE A 214 13.53 -24.48 -4.71
CA ILE A 214 14.24 -23.27 -5.18
C ILE A 214 15.65 -23.19 -4.56
N LYS A 215 15.77 -23.37 -3.23
CA LYS A 215 17.06 -23.31 -2.52
C LYS A 215 18.08 -24.33 -3.02
N THR A 216 17.60 -25.51 -3.40
CA THR A 216 18.43 -26.64 -3.87
C THR A 216 18.54 -26.71 -5.40
N LYS A 217 18.05 -25.69 -6.10
CA LYS A 217 18.08 -25.55 -7.56
C LYS A 217 17.33 -26.64 -8.34
N TYR A 218 16.33 -27.27 -7.73
CA TYR A 218 15.40 -28.16 -8.44
C TYR A 218 14.30 -27.35 -9.15
N TYR A 219 14.71 -26.51 -10.10
CA TYR A 219 13.84 -25.51 -10.72
C TYR A 219 12.74 -26.11 -11.60
N ASP A 220 13.00 -27.21 -12.31
CA ASP A 220 11.96 -27.92 -13.08
C ASP A 220 10.80 -28.37 -12.20
N TYR A 221 11.12 -28.94 -11.03
CA TYR A 221 10.12 -29.38 -10.06
C TYR A 221 9.35 -28.19 -9.47
N ALA A 222 10.05 -27.11 -9.12
CA ALA A 222 9.41 -25.90 -8.62
C ALA A 222 8.50 -25.26 -9.69
N ALA A 223 8.92 -25.24 -10.95
CA ALA A 223 8.15 -24.67 -12.06
C ALA A 223 6.91 -25.50 -12.34
N PHE A 224 7.03 -26.83 -12.31
CA PHE A 224 5.90 -27.75 -12.38
C PHE A 224 4.91 -27.55 -11.21
N LYS A 225 5.40 -27.36 -9.98
CA LYS A 225 4.53 -27.08 -8.84
C LYS A 225 3.80 -25.75 -9.00
N LEU A 226 4.50 -24.71 -9.46
CA LEU A 226 3.89 -23.42 -9.74
C LEU A 226 2.85 -23.51 -10.86
N SER A 227 3.08 -24.36 -11.87
CA SER A 227 2.16 -24.51 -12.99
C SER A 227 0.79 -25.07 -12.63
N MET A 228 0.71 -25.77 -11.49
CA MET A 228 -0.54 -26.36 -10.96
C MET A 228 -1.36 -25.40 -10.10
N ILE A 229 -0.91 -24.14 -9.94
CA ILE A 229 -1.57 -23.15 -9.09
C ILE A 229 -2.21 -22.09 -9.97
N GLU A 230 -3.53 -21.97 -9.86
CA GLU A 230 -4.30 -20.94 -10.57
C GLU A 230 -4.49 -19.67 -9.73
N ASP A 231 -4.45 -19.80 -8.39
CA ASP A 231 -4.64 -18.68 -7.45
C ASP A 231 -3.39 -17.80 -7.38
N GLU A 232 -3.53 -16.55 -7.85
CA GLU A 232 -2.47 -15.54 -7.86
C GLU A 232 -1.97 -15.18 -6.45
N ASN A 233 -2.84 -15.21 -5.44
CA ASN A 233 -2.45 -14.98 -4.05
C ASN A 233 -1.60 -16.12 -3.52
N LYS A 234 -1.96 -17.37 -3.85
CA LYS A 234 -1.16 -18.55 -3.46
C LYS A 234 0.22 -18.52 -4.12
N ILE A 235 0.30 -18.15 -5.40
CA ILE A 235 1.58 -17.92 -6.09
C ILE A 235 2.43 -16.89 -5.35
N ASN A 236 1.85 -15.73 -5.03
CA ASN A 236 2.57 -14.66 -4.33
C ASN A 236 3.10 -15.14 -2.96
N VAL A 237 2.28 -15.81 -2.16
CA VAL A 237 2.69 -16.37 -0.85
C VAL A 237 3.86 -17.35 -1.02
N MET A 238 3.79 -18.24 -2.01
CA MET A 238 4.86 -19.22 -2.28
C MET A 238 6.17 -18.56 -2.72
N ILE A 239 6.11 -17.60 -3.65
CA ILE A 239 7.30 -16.89 -4.14
C ILE A 239 7.95 -16.07 -3.02
N VAL A 240 7.16 -15.36 -2.23
CA VAL A 240 7.66 -14.58 -1.09
C VAL A 240 8.31 -15.48 -0.03
N ALA A 241 7.69 -16.62 0.28
CA ALA A 241 8.26 -17.59 1.21
C ALA A 241 9.57 -18.19 0.69
N ALA A 242 9.62 -18.57 -0.59
CA ALA A 242 10.83 -19.05 -1.24
C ALA A 242 11.94 -18.00 -1.18
N PHE A 243 11.65 -16.75 -1.52
CA PHE A 243 12.62 -15.66 -1.48
C PHE A 243 13.21 -15.43 -0.09
N LYS A 244 12.37 -15.47 0.95
CA LYS A 244 12.82 -15.39 2.36
C LYS A 244 13.73 -16.56 2.72
N LEU A 245 13.39 -17.78 2.32
CA LEU A 245 14.13 -19.00 2.67
C LEU A 245 15.47 -19.17 1.94
N VAL A 246 15.63 -18.54 0.77
CA VAL A 246 16.93 -18.46 0.05
C VAL A 246 17.77 -17.26 0.45
N ASN A 247 17.57 -16.72 1.66
CA ASN A 247 18.28 -15.56 2.19
C ASN A 247 18.26 -14.35 1.24
N LEU A 248 17.14 -14.12 0.54
CA LEU A 248 16.96 -12.98 -0.37
C LEU A 248 17.97 -12.95 -1.53
N ASN A 249 18.47 -14.10 -1.97
CA ASN A 249 19.30 -14.21 -3.17
C ASN A 249 18.39 -14.11 -4.40
N VAL A 250 18.47 -12.98 -5.11
CA VAL A 250 17.68 -12.70 -6.32
C VAL A 250 18.13 -13.59 -7.48
N ASP A 251 19.43 -13.87 -7.61
CA ASP A 251 19.97 -14.72 -8.68
C ASP A 251 19.31 -16.09 -8.72
N ASN A 252 19.13 -16.74 -7.56
CA ASN A 252 18.49 -18.06 -7.49
C ASN A 252 17.04 -18.04 -7.99
N LEU A 253 16.34 -16.92 -7.82
CA LEU A 253 14.97 -16.76 -8.31
C LEU A 253 14.92 -16.33 -9.77
N LEU A 254 15.84 -15.47 -10.22
CA LEU A 254 15.98 -15.13 -11.64
C LEU A 254 16.36 -16.38 -12.45
N GLU A 255 17.21 -17.25 -11.92
CA GLU A 255 17.53 -18.53 -12.52
C GLU A 255 16.28 -19.43 -12.59
N PHE A 256 15.51 -19.51 -11.50
CA PHE A 256 14.23 -20.24 -11.46
C PHE A 256 13.22 -19.75 -12.51
N ILE A 257 13.05 -18.44 -12.67
CA ILE A 257 12.04 -17.87 -13.57
C ILE A 257 12.24 -18.34 -15.02
N LYS A 258 13.48 -18.63 -15.42
CA LYS A 258 13.81 -19.16 -16.75
C LYS A 258 13.20 -20.54 -17.03
N PHE A 259 12.84 -21.30 -15.99
CA PHE A 259 12.22 -22.63 -16.10
C PHE A 259 10.70 -22.60 -16.16
N ILE A 260 10.07 -21.45 -15.86
CA ILE A 260 8.62 -21.28 -15.97
C ILE A 260 8.27 -21.12 -17.45
N LYS A 261 7.36 -21.95 -17.97
CA LYS A 261 6.98 -21.90 -19.40
C LYS A 261 5.89 -20.88 -19.69
N GLU A 262 4.93 -20.76 -18.79
CA GLU A 262 3.74 -19.91 -18.97
C GLU A 262 4.06 -18.43 -18.70
N PRO A 263 3.86 -17.53 -19.70
CA PRO A 263 4.10 -16.09 -19.56
C PRO A 263 3.38 -15.44 -18.38
N LYS A 264 2.09 -15.78 -18.19
CA LYS A 264 1.29 -15.27 -17.07
C LYS A 264 1.93 -15.62 -15.72
N GLN A 265 2.42 -16.85 -15.56
CA GLN A 265 3.05 -17.28 -14.31
C GLN A 265 4.39 -16.61 -14.09
N LYS A 266 5.23 -16.49 -15.14
CA LYS A 266 6.47 -15.69 -15.07
C LYS A 266 6.20 -14.27 -14.61
N TYR A 267 5.24 -13.60 -15.24
CA TYR A 267 4.80 -12.26 -14.88
C TYR A 267 4.39 -12.18 -13.40
N LEU A 268 3.61 -13.14 -12.91
CA LEU A 268 3.21 -13.20 -11.50
C LEU A 268 4.40 -13.38 -10.55
N VAL A 269 5.41 -14.17 -10.92
CA VAL A 269 6.63 -14.30 -10.13
C VAL A 269 7.40 -12.98 -10.07
N TYR A 270 7.62 -12.32 -11.22
CA TYR A 270 8.25 -11.00 -11.28
C TYR A 270 7.49 -9.97 -10.43
N LYS A 271 6.17 -9.90 -10.58
CA LYS A 271 5.29 -9.03 -9.80
C LYS A 271 5.38 -9.30 -8.30
N SER A 272 5.38 -10.57 -7.89
CA SER A 272 5.46 -10.96 -6.47
C SER A 272 6.79 -10.54 -5.85
N LEU A 273 7.90 -10.73 -6.59
CA LEU A 273 9.23 -10.30 -6.14
C LEU A 273 9.33 -8.79 -6.03
N TYR A 274 8.79 -8.09 -7.02
CA TYR A 274 8.74 -6.65 -7.03
C TYR A 274 8.01 -6.09 -5.79
N ILE A 275 6.77 -6.56 -5.56
CA ILE A 275 5.94 -6.15 -4.42
C ILE A 275 6.67 -6.41 -3.11
N TYR A 276 7.33 -7.57 -3.00
CA TYR A 276 8.10 -7.91 -1.81
C TYR A 276 9.28 -6.96 -1.57
N LEU A 277 10.07 -6.66 -2.60
CA LEU A 277 11.20 -5.73 -2.50
C LEU A 277 10.72 -4.34 -2.10
N ALA A 278 9.64 -3.85 -2.72
CA ALA A 278 9.03 -2.56 -2.39
C ALA A 278 8.53 -2.51 -0.92
N ALA A 279 7.94 -3.61 -0.42
CA ALA A 279 7.46 -3.69 0.96
C ALA A 279 8.58 -3.81 2.01
N ASN A 280 9.79 -4.25 1.64
CA ASN A 280 10.92 -4.45 2.56
C ASN A 280 12.03 -3.39 2.42
N LYS A 281 11.70 -2.25 1.80
CA LYS A 281 12.62 -1.15 1.49
C LYS A 281 13.30 -0.50 2.70
N GLU A 282 12.70 -0.58 3.89
CA GLU A 282 13.18 0.10 5.12
C GLU A 282 14.51 -0.44 5.65
N LYS A 283 14.96 -1.63 5.24
CA LYS A 283 16.13 -2.27 5.85
C LYS A 283 17.45 -1.65 5.40
N ARG A 284 17.68 -1.47 4.09
CA ARG A 284 18.83 -0.78 3.48
C ARG A 284 18.53 -0.46 2.01
N ILE A 285 18.55 0.83 1.64
CA ILE A 285 18.28 1.24 0.25
C ILE A 285 19.34 0.72 -0.74
N SER A 286 20.56 0.47 -0.29
CA SER A 286 21.62 -0.18 -1.09
C SER A 286 21.20 -1.56 -1.59
N ASP A 287 20.68 -2.38 -0.69
CA ASP A 287 20.34 -3.77 -0.95
C ASP A 287 19.07 -3.85 -1.80
N PHE A 288 18.14 -2.91 -1.58
CA PHE A 288 16.98 -2.73 -2.43
C PHE A 288 17.41 -2.36 -3.85
N CYS A 289 18.21 -1.31 -4.03
CA CYS A 289 18.56 -0.80 -5.36
C CYS A 289 19.38 -1.80 -6.20
N ALA A 290 20.31 -2.54 -5.60
CA ALA A 290 21.05 -3.58 -6.32
C ALA A 290 20.10 -4.67 -6.86
N LYS A 291 19.26 -5.21 -5.99
CA LYS A 291 18.28 -6.26 -6.32
C LYS A 291 17.20 -5.79 -7.29
N TYR A 292 16.81 -4.53 -7.16
CA TYR A 292 15.82 -3.89 -8.03
C TYR A 292 16.35 -3.75 -9.46
N VAL A 293 17.60 -3.28 -9.61
CA VAL A 293 18.27 -3.17 -10.91
C VAL A 293 18.37 -4.55 -11.58
N GLU A 294 18.85 -5.56 -10.86
CA GLU A 294 18.96 -6.94 -11.36
C GLU A 294 17.60 -7.50 -11.81
N LEU A 295 16.55 -7.32 -11.00
CA LEU A 295 15.21 -7.76 -11.32
C LEU A 295 14.66 -7.06 -12.57
N ASN A 296 14.88 -5.74 -12.69
CA ASN A 296 14.39 -4.97 -13.81
C ASN A 296 15.15 -5.27 -15.11
N ASP A 297 16.46 -5.50 -15.02
CA ASP A 297 17.27 -5.98 -16.15
C ASP A 297 16.70 -7.31 -16.68
N ALA A 298 16.43 -8.27 -15.78
CA ALA A 298 15.83 -9.55 -16.14
C ALA A 298 14.43 -9.41 -16.76
N ILE A 299 13.59 -8.50 -16.24
CA ILE A 299 12.26 -8.20 -16.81
C ILE A 299 12.38 -7.65 -18.23
N ASN A 300 13.30 -6.71 -18.48
CA ASN A 300 13.48 -6.10 -19.78
C ASN A 300 14.07 -7.07 -20.81
N GLU A 301 14.88 -8.05 -20.36
CA GLU A 301 15.44 -9.09 -21.22
C GLU A 301 14.43 -10.21 -21.55
N ASP A 302 13.46 -10.47 -20.67
CA ASP A 302 12.46 -11.53 -20.86
C ASP A 302 11.31 -11.08 -21.79
N LYS A 303 11.53 -11.21 -23.09
CA LYS A 303 10.50 -10.91 -24.12
C LYS A 303 9.22 -11.74 -23.99
N SER A 304 9.23 -12.86 -23.25
CA SER A 304 8.05 -13.71 -23.14
C SER A 304 6.91 -13.09 -22.34
N ILE A 305 7.19 -12.07 -21.51
CA ILE A 305 6.20 -11.38 -20.67
C ILE A 305 5.81 -9.98 -21.20
N GLU A 306 6.25 -9.62 -22.40
CA GLU A 306 6.04 -8.26 -22.95
C GLU A 306 4.55 -7.91 -23.07
N THR A 307 3.71 -8.88 -23.44
CA THR A 307 2.26 -8.71 -23.55
C THR A 307 1.62 -8.45 -22.19
N GLU A 308 2.02 -9.21 -21.17
CA GLU A 308 1.54 -9.07 -19.80
C GLU A 308 1.94 -7.72 -19.19
N LEU A 309 3.16 -7.26 -19.49
CA LEU A 309 3.68 -5.95 -19.08
C LEU A 309 2.93 -4.78 -19.74
N LYS A 310 2.55 -4.90 -21.01
CA LYS A 310 1.75 -3.87 -21.71
C LYS A 310 0.34 -3.77 -21.13
N ASN A 311 -0.24 -4.90 -20.75
CA ASN A 311 -1.60 -4.97 -20.23
C ASN A 311 -1.69 -4.62 -18.74
N ASN A 312 -0.60 -4.77 -17.99
CA ASN A 312 -0.57 -4.53 -16.56
C ASN A 312 0.69 -3.76 -16.16
N ALA A 313 0.49 -2.57 -15.57
CA ALA A 313 1.58 -1.82 -14.97
C ALA A 313 2.18 -2.63 -13.80
N LEU A 314 3.37 -3.19 -14.00
CA LEU A 314 4.08 -3.98 -12.99
C LEU A 314 4.67 -3.09 -11.88
N LEU A 315 4.81 -1.79 -12.17
CA LEU A 315 5.53 -0.84 -11.34
C LEU A 315 4.54 0.16 -10.71
N PRO A 316 4.52 0.33 -9.37
CA PRO A 316 3.84 1.44 -8.72
C PRO A 316 4.40 2.75 -9.26
N GLU A 317 3.58 3.81 -9.17
CA GLU A 317 4.04 5.16 -9.47
C GLU A 317 5.34 5.46 -8.73
N VAL A 318 6.26 6.12 -9.42
CA VAL A 318 7.54 6.56 -8.84
C VAL A 318 7.26 7.30 -7.54
N ASN A 319 7.75 6.72 -6.44
CA ASN A 319 7.78 7.37 -5.14
C ASN A 319 8.96 8.34 -5.11
N ASP A 320 8.66 9.63 -5.05
CA ASP A 320 9.66 10.70 -5.06
C ASP A 320 10.71 10.52 -3.95
N GLU A 321 10.31 10.04 -2.76
CA GLU A 321 11.23 9.79 -1.64
C GLU A 321 12.27 8.70 -1.97
N GLU A 322 11.86 7.65 -2.67
CA GLU A 322 12.74 6.54 -3.08
C GLU A 322 13.73 7.00 -4.14
N PHE A 323 13.24 7.77 -5.11
CA PHE A 323 14.09 8.38 -6.13
C PHE A 323 15.15 9.29 -5.50
N PHE A 324 14.75 10.16 -4.57
CA PHE A 324 15.70 11.06 -3.88
C PHE A 324 16.71 10.29 -3.03
N ALA A 325 16.27 9.24 -2.33
CA ALA A 325 17.16 8.42 -1.53
C ALA A 325 18.15 7.63 -2.40
N ALA A 326 17.72 7.12 -3.57
CA ALA A 326 18.61 6.47 -4.53
C ALA A 326 19.65 7.46 -5.09
N MET A 327 19.21 8.64 -5.51
CA MET A 327 20.09 9.71 -6.00
C MET A 327 21.08 10.19 -4.93
N LYS A 328 20.64 10.35 -3.67
CA LYS A 328 21.50 10.75 -2.53
C LYS A 328 22.62 9.77 -2.25
N ASN A 329 22.34 8.47 -2.38
CA ASN A 329 23.32 7.42 -2.18
C ASN A 329 24.08 7.04 -3.46
N LYS A 330 23.96 7.85 -4.54
CA LYS A 330 24.60 7.63 -5.85
C LYS A 330 24.24 6.30 -6.52
N TYR A 331 23.06 5.74 -6.24
CA TYR A 331 22.53 4.56 -6.93
C TYR A 331 21.87 4.98 -8.26
N PHE A 332 22.64 5.59 -9.16
CA PHE A 332 22.10 6.25 -10.34
C PHE A 332 21.38 5.31 -11.32
N LYS A 333 21.79 4.04 -11.43
CA LYS A 333 21.04 3.05 -12.22
C LYS A 333 19.64 2.80 -11.65
N CYS A 334 19.54 2.68 -10.32
CA CYS A 334 18.26 2.50 -9.62
C CYS A 334 17.36 3.73 -9.81
N ALA A 335 17.95 4.93 -9.63
CA ALA A 335 17.26 6.19 -9.87
C ALA A 335 16.82 6.34 -11.34
N GLU A 336 17.66 5.94 -12.31
CA GLU A 336 17.35 6.01 -13.73
C GLU A 336 16.17 5.11 -14.07
N TYR A 337 16.13 3.90 -13.51
CA TYR A 337 14.99 3.02 -13.72
C TYR A 337 13.69 3.58 -13.19
N MET A 338 13.70 4.14 -11.97
CA MET A 338 12.53 4.84 -11.44
C MET A 338 12.12 5.99 -12.36
N PHE A 339 13.08 6.81 -12.76
CA PHE A 339 12.87 7.99 -13.58
C PHE A 339 12.36 7.67 -14.99
N SER A 340 12.86 6.60 -15.61
CA SER A 340 12.54 6.18 -16.99
C SER A 340 11.06 5.91 -17.21
N LYS A 341 10.32 5.61 -16.13
CA LYS A 341 8.88 5.33 -16.17
C LYS A 341 8.02 6.58 -16.16
N ILE A 342 8.60 7.76 -15.94
CA ILE A 342 7.88 9.02 -15.94
C ILE A 342 7.77 9.51 -17.38
N ILE A 343 6.54 9.56 -17.89
CA ILE A 343 6.26 10.08 -19.24
C ILE A 343 5.85 11.57 -19.18
N ASP A 344 5.26 12.00 -18.05
CA ASP A 344 4.79 13.38 -17.87
C ASP A 344 5.94 14.38 -17.72
N ALA A 345 5.98 15.35 -18.63
CA ALA A 345 7.02 16.37 -18.68
C ALA A 345 7.10 17.21 -17.40
N ASN A 346 5.95 17.60 -16.84
CA ASN A 346 5.91 18.43 -15.64
C ASN A 346 6.43 17.67 -14.42
N LYS A 347 6.09 16.38 -14.29
CA LYS A 347 6.62 15.50 -13.23
C LYS A 347 8.13 15.31 -13.39
N ILE A 348 8.64 15.11 -14.61
CA ILE A 348 10.08 15.05 -14.89
C ILE A 348 10.78 16.32 -14.41
N GLU A 349 10.28 17.50 -14.82
CA GLU A 349 10.86 18.79 -14.44
C GLU A 349 10.84 18.97 -12.91
N ASN A 350 9.69 18.78 -12.26
CA ASN A 350 9.53 18.94 -10.81
C ASN A 350 10.41 17.99 -9.98
N LEU A 351 10.50 16.73 -10.41
CA LEU A 351 11.29 15.71 -9.73
C LEU A 351 12.80 15.99 -9.89
N THR A 352 13.22 16.40 -11.09
CA THR A 352 14.59 16.85 -11.37
C THR A 352 15.00 17.99 -10.44
N LEU A 353 14.16 19.03 -10.37
CA LEU A 353 14.40 20.19 -9.52
C LEU A 353 14.47 19.82 -8.04
N SER A 354 13.55 18.97 -7.60
CA SER A 354 13.49 18.52 -6.21
C SER A 354 14.71 17.68 -5.86
N ALA A 355 15.17 16.78 -6.73
CA ALA A 355 16.37 16.01 -6.50
C ALA A 355 17.62 16.88 -6.46
N TYR A 356 17.75 17.82 -7.40
CA TYR A 356 18.88 18.74 -7.44
C TYR A 356 18.97 19.56 -6.14
N LYS A 357 17.84 20.08 -5.66
CA LYS A 357 17.73 20.83 -4.39
C LYS A 357 18.00 19.94 -3.16
N TYR A 358 17.29 18.82 -3.07
CA TYR A 358 17.25 17.96 -1.87
C TYR A 358 18.62 17.37 -1.54
N ILE A 359 19.37 17.00 -2.57
CA ILE A 359 20.59 16.25 -2.38
C ILE A 359 21.79 17.19 -2.28
N ASN A 360 21.63 18.46 -2.63
CA ASN A 360 22.72 19.42 -2.76
C ASN A 360 23.90 18.79 -3.53
N LEU A 361 23.58 17.99 -4.57
CA LEU A 361 24.59 17.23 -5.29
C LEU A 361 25.53 18.21 -5.96
N ASN A 362 26.82 17.86 -5.94
CA ASN A 362 27.73 18.38 -6.94
C ASN A 362 27.11 18.07 -8.31
N ILE A 363 27.01 19.09 -9.15
CA ILE A 363 26.48 19.01 -10.51
C ILE A 363 27.09 17.85 -11.32
N ASP A 364 28.34 17.48 -11.03
CA ASP A 364 29.03 16.33 -11.63
C ASP A 364 28.29 15.01 -11.40
N SER A 365 27.85 14.74 -10.16
CA SER A 365 27.07 13.54 -9.83
C SER A 365 25.70 13.54 -10.50
N PHE A 366 25.11 14.71 -10.71
CA PHE A 366 23.85 14.81 -11.43
C PHE A 366 24.04 14.52 -12.94
N PHE A 367 25.16 14.92 -13.54
CA PHE A 367 25.48 14.55 -14.92
C PHE A 367 25.76 13.06 -15.10
N GLU A 368 26.39 12.40 -14.14
CA GLU A 368 26.53 10.94 -14.15
C GLU A 368 25.17 10.25 -14.23
N PHE A 369 24.17 10.76 -13.51
CA PHE A 369 22.79 10.28 -13.61
C PHE A 369 22.16 10.57 -14.99
N ILE A 370 22.28 11.79 -15.51
CA ILE A 370 21.70 12.16 -16.82
C ILE A 370 22.25 11.27 -17.95
N LYS A 371 23.54 10.92 -17.89
CA LYS A 371 24.19 10.04 -18.89
C LYS A 371 23.59 8.63 -18.95
N LEU A 372 22.92 8.18 -17.88
CA LEU A 372 22.26 6.86 -17.86
C LEU A 372 20.89 6.85 -18.53
N ILE A 373 20.22 8.01 -18.58
CA ILE A 373 18.87 8.14 -19.13
C ILE A 373 18.95 7.94 -20.64
N LYS A 374 18.21 6.95 -21.17
CA LYS A 374 18.24 6.61 -22.60
C LYS A 374 17.31 7.46 -23.46
N ASP A 375 16.19 7.91 -22.91
CA ASP A 375 15.20 8.72 -23.63
C ASP A 375 15.67 10.18 -23.79
N SER A 376 15.78 10.65 -25.03
CA SER A 376 16.25 12.01 -25.34
C SER A 376 15.28 13.09 -24.86
N LYS A 377 13.97 12.83 -24.90
CA LYS A 377 12.94 13.77 -24.48
C LYS A 377 12.98 13.96 -22.95
N GLN A 378 13.21 12.88 -22.19
CA GLN A 378 13.45 12.97 -20.75
C GLN A 378 14.70 13.78 -20.43
N ARG A 379 15.82 13.52 -21.13
CA ARG A 379 17.05 14.32 -20.98
C ARG A 379 16.80 15.79 -21.27
N TYR A 380 16.09 16.12 -22.36
CA TYR A 380 15.72 17.49 -22.70
C TYR A 380 14.99 18.21 -21.55
N TYR A 381 13.98 17.59 -20.95
CA TYR A 381 13.23 18.19 -19.83
C TYR A 381 14.09 18.34 -18.56
N ILE A 382 15.00 17.40 -18.31
CA ILE A 382 15.97 17.54 -17.22
C ILE A 382 16.87 18.76 -17.44
N TYR A 383 17.47 18.87 -18.62
CA TYR A 383 18.33 20.01 -18.95
C TYR A 383 17.57 21.34 -18.85
N LYS A 384 16.33 21.37 -19.36
CA LYS A 384 15.44 22.53 -19.25
C LYS A 384 15.18 22.91 -17.78
N ALA A 385 14.81 21.95 -16.93
CA ALA A 385 14.57 22.19 -15.51
C ALA A 385 15.83 22.72 -14.78
N LEU A 386 16.98 22.05 -14.96
CA LEU A 386 18.24 22.50 -14.37
C LEU A 386 18.60 23.91 -14.81
N TYR A 387 18.40 24.23 -16.10
CA TYR A 387 18.65 25.55 -16.62
C TYR A 387 17.76 26.60 -15.94
N SER A 388 16.45 26.40 -15.91
CA SER A 388 15.50 27.31 -15.25
C SER A 388 15.80 27.49 -13.76
N TYR A 389 16.31 26.46 -13.09
CA TYR A 389 16.72 26.54 -11.69
C TYR A 389 17.95 27.41 -11.48
N ILE A 390 19.02 27.16 -12.24
CA ILE A 390 20.27 27.91 -12.18
C ILE A 390 19.97 29.38 -12.52
N GLU A 391 19.14 29.62 -13.53
CA GLU A 391 18.72 30.96 -13.92
C GLU A 391 17.92 31.69 -12.81
N SER A 392 16.99 31.02 -12.15
CA SER A 392 16.10 31.67 -11.16
C SER A 392 16.75 31.90 -9.79
N ASN A 393 17.68 31.03 -9.36
CA ASN A 393 18.23 31.07 -8.00
C ASN A 393 19.63 31.68 -7.91
N GLU A 394 20.43 31.62 -8.97
CA GLU A 394 21.85 32.00 -8.91
C GLU A 394 22.14 33.35 -9.60
N LYS A 395 21.12 34.03 -10.14
CA LYS A 395 21.22 35.39 -10.73
C LYS A 395 21.88 36.42 -9.81
N ASN A 396 21.89 36.20 -8.49
CA ASN A 396 22.46 37.12 -7.52
C ASN A 396 23.91 36.79 -7.10
N ARG A 397 24.48 35.65 -7.54
CA ARG A 397 25.86 35.23 -7.19
C ARG A 397 26.55 34.59 -8.38
N ILE A 398 27.21 35.42 -9.19
CA ILE A 398 27.91 34.94 -10.38
C ILE A 398 28.99 33.88 -10.09
N ASN A 399 29.54 33.92 -8.87
CA ASN A 399 30.54 32.97 -8.38
C ASN A 399 30.01 31.54 -8.27
N ASP A 400 28.73 31.37 -7.93
CA ASP A 400 28.09 30.05 -7.83
C ASP A 400 27.54 29.60 -9.21
N PHE A 401 27.04 30.57 -9.99
CA PHE A 401 26.43 30.37 -11.29
C PHE A 401 27.42 29.85 -12.34
N CYS A 402 28.55 30.54 -12.52
CA CYS A 402 29.40 30.35 -13.69
C CYS A 402 29.98 28.92 -13.82
N PRO A 403 30.56 28.31 -12.78
CA PRO A 403 31.11 26.95 -12.90
C PRO A 403 30.04 25.88 -13.20
N LYS A 404 28.87 25.99 -12.58
CA LYS A 404 27.73 25.07 -12.80
C LYS A 404 27.19 25.21 -14.21
N TYR A 405 27.09 26.45 -14.66
CA TYR A 405 26.59 26.80 -15.97
C TYR A 405 27.48 26.28 -17.10
N VAL A 406 28.80 26.49 -16.99
CA VAL A 406 29.78 25.99 -17.97
C VAL A 406 29.67 24.47 -18.12
N LYS A 407 29.63 23.74 -17.00
CA LYS A 407 29.48 22.28 -17.01
C LYS A 407 28.16 21.83 -17.63
N LEU A 408 27.05 22.52 -17.36
CA LEU A 408 25.75 22.24 -17.97
C LEU A 408 25.79 22.40 -19.49
N ASN A 409 26.38 23.49 -19.97
CA ASN A 409 26.54 23.72 -21.40
C ASN A 409 27.43 22.68 -22.06
N ASP A 410 28.52 22.28 -21.42
CA ASP A 410 29.38 21.22 -21.94
C ASP A 410 28.65 19.88 -22.03
N ALA A 411 27.90 19.50 -21.01
CA ALA A 411 27.06 18.30 -21.05
C ALA A 411 26.01 18.35 -22.17
N ILE A 412 25.40 19.52 -22.41
CA ILE A 412 24.45 19.74 -23.51
C ILE A 412 25.14 19.64 -24.89
N ILE A 413 26.34 20.20 -25.03
CA ILE A 413 27.10 20.16 -26.28
C ILE A 413 27.50 18.72 -26.62
N GLU A 414 27.87 17.94 -25.60
CA GLU A 414 28.21 16.52 -25.74
C GLU A 414 26.98 15.67 -26.10
N ASP A 415 25.78 16.02 -25.61
CA ASP A 415 24.53 15.33 -25.94
C ASP A 415 23.96 15.76 -27.31
N ASN A 416 24.52 15.19 -28.37
CA ASN A 416 24.09 15.46 -29.75
C ASN A 416 22.60 15.15 -30.02
N SER A 417 21.95 14.32 -29.20
CA SER A 417 20.57 13.85 -29.46
C SER A 417 19.51 14.93 -29.22
N ILE A 418 19.78 15.87 -28.32
CA ILE A 418 18.84 16.93 -27.91
C ILE A 418 19.28 18.33 -28.42
N LYS A 419 20.42 18.39 -29.11
CA LYS A 419 21.02 19.64 -29.59
C LYS A 419 20.08 20.47 -30.46
N ALA A 420 19.23 19.83 -31.27
CA ALA A 420 18.26 20.52 -32.11
C ALA A 420 17.10 21.12 -31.30
N GLU A 421 16.65 20.42 -30.27
CA GLU A 421 15.52 20.84 -29.42
C GLU A 421 15.95 21.95 -28.45
N LEU A 422 17.18 21.87 -27.94
CA LEU A 422 17.76 22.89 -27.06
C LEU A 422 18.16 24.18 -27.77
N LYS A 423 18.27 24.21 -29.11
CA LYS A 423 18.41 25.47 -29.87
C LYS A 423 17.25 26.43 -29.65
N ASN A 424 16.09 25.95 -29.18
CA ASN A 424 14.97 26.81 -28.85
C ASN A 424 14.97 27.25 -27.36
N ILE A 425 15.73 26.54 -26.52
CA ILE A 425 15.94 26.88 -25.11
C ILE A 425 17.11 27.85 -24.93
N THR A 426 17.88 28.17 -25.98
CA THR A 426 18.99 29.14 -25.90
C THR A 426 18.51 30.52 -25.45
N LEU A 427 18.46 30.71 -24.14
CA LEU A 427 18.28 31.97 -23.41
C LEU A 427 19.43 32.95 -23.66
N PHE A 428 20.44 32.55 -24.42
CA PHE A 428 21.53 33.40 -24.85
C PHE A 428 21.18 34.43 -25.92
N TYR A 429 19.97 34.39 -26.51
CA TYR A 429 19.50 35.55 -27.27
C TYR A 429 19.51 36.81 -26.38
N GLU A 430 19.33 36.67 -25.06
CA GLU A 430 19.31 37.78 -24.11
C GLU A 430 20.43 37.72 -23.06
N ILE A 431 21.68 37.39 -23.45
CA ILE A 431 22.82 37.71 -22.56
C ILE A 431 22.75 39.19 -22.20
N ARG A 432 22.56 39.47 -20.91
CA ARG A 432 22.58 40.81 -20.37
C ARG A 432 24.01 41.26 -20.22
N ALA A 433 24.28 42.51 -20.56
CA ALA A 433 25.65 43.04 -20.50
C ALA A 433 26.21 42.97 -19.08
N GLU A 434 25.36 43.14 -18.07
CA GLU A 434 25.72 43.08 -16.66
C GLU A 434 26.25 41.69 -16.25
N GLU A 435 25.68 40.61 -16.78
CA GLU A 435 26.08 39.24 -16.47
C GLU A 435 27.43 38.90 -17.09
N PHE A 436 27.63 39.28 -18.37
CA PHE A 436 28.92 39.13 -19.04
C PHE A 436 30.02 39.93 -18.34
N LEU A 437 29.74 41.18 -18.00
CA LEU A 437 30.67 42.05 -17.27
C LEU A 437 30.99 41.51 -15.88
N ALA A 438 30.00 40.98 -15.16
CA ALA A 438 30.23 40.41 -13.84
C ALA A 438 31.06 39.11 -13.91
N ALA A 439 30.87 38.27 -14.94
CA ALA A 439 31.70 37.07 -15.15
C ALA A 439 33.15 37.47 -15.42
N MET A 440 33.30 38.46 -16.30
CA MET A 440 34.58 39.07 -16.62
C MET A 440 35.25 39.67 -15.37
N LYS A 441 34.55 40.45 -14.53
CA LYS A 441 35.10 41.05 -13.29
C LYS A 441 35.63 40.05 -12.27
N ASN A 442 35.02 38.87 -12.19
CA ASN A 442 35.39 37.82 -11.22
C ASN A 442 36.32 36.77 -11.85
N ASP A 443 36.97 37.10 -12.97
CA ASP A 443 37.91 36.23 -13.68
C ASP A 443 37.32 34.88 -14.14
N TYR A 444 35.99 34.79 -14.33
CA TYR A 444 35.32 33.61 -14.88
C TYR A 444 35.35 33.61 -16.41
N PHE A 445 36.55 33.56 -16.98
CA PHE A 445 36.77 33.65 -18.43
C PHE A 445 36.12 32.51 -19.21
N ASP A 446 36.07 31.30 -18.65
CA ASP A 446 35.33 30.18 -19.25
C ASP A 446 33.88 30.58 -19.48
N CYS A 447 33.21 31.03 -18.40
CA CYS A 447 31.80 31.45 -18.41
C CYS A 447 31.54 32.57 -19.42
N ALA A 448 32.38 33.62 -19.42
CA ALA A 448 32.29 34.73 -20.35
C ALA A 448 32.54 34.29 -21.82
N GLY A 449 33.51 33.41 -22.05
CA GLY A 449 33.79 32.85 -23.37
C GLY A 449 32.67 31.97 -23.90
N TYR A 450 32.04 31.17 -23.03
CA TYR A 450 30.83 30.42 -23.37
C TYR A 450 29.67 31.36 -23.71
N MET A 451 29.45 32.44 -22.93
CA MET A 451 28.43 33.44 -23.25
C MET A 451 28.61 33.96 -24.69
N LEU A 452 29.81 34.41 -25.05
CA LEU A 452 30.09 34.87 -26.42
C LEU A 452 29.92 33.76 -27.47
N THR A 453 30.22 32.51 -27.12
CA THR A 453 30.08 31.33 -28.01
C THR A 453 28.62 31.11 -28.48
N PHE A 454 27.63 31.58 -27.73
CA PHE A 454 26.22 31.37 -28.07
C PHE A 454 25.52 32.58 -28.68
N ILE A 455 26.16 33.76 -28.72
CA ILE A 455 25.61 34.95 -29.37
C ILE A 455 25.77 34.81 -30.89
N ASN A 456 24.66 34.79 -31.63
CA ASN A 456 24.71 34.78 -33.10
C ASN A 456 24.74 36.20 -33.70
N ASP A 457 24.51 37.24 -32.89
CA ASP A 457 24.56 38.65 -33.30
C ASP A 457 25.97 39.23 -33.08
N ASP A 458 26.68 39.44 -34.18
CA ASP A 458 28.03 40.02 -34.19
C ASP A 458 28.08 41.39 -33.49
N ASN A 459 27.06 42.25 -33.65
CA ASN A 459 27.04 43.56 -33.01
C ASN A 459 26.94 43.44 -31.48
N LYS A 460 26.20 42.44 -31.00
CA LYS A 460 26.08 42.17 -29.57
C LYS A 460 27.40 41.67 -28.99
N ILE A 461 28.13 40.80 -29.72
CA ILE A 461 29.49 40.37 -29.32
C ILE A 461 30.41 41.58 -29.23
N VAL A 462 30.41 42.44 -30.24
CA VAL A 462 31.23 43.66 -30.28
C VAL A 462 30.91 44.53 -29.08
N ASN A 463 29.63 44.85 -28.84
CA ASN A 463 29.22 45.74 -27.75
C ASN A 463 29.58 45.17 -26.37
N LEU A 464 29.34 43.89 -26.12
CA LEU A 464 29.72 43.24 -24.85
C LEU A 464 31.24 43.29 -24.63
N THR A 465 32.00 43.01 -25.69
CA THR A 465 33.46 43.00 -25.65
C THR A 465 34.00 44.41 -25.39
N ILE A 466 33.47 45.45 -26.05
CA ILE A 466 33.82 46.85 -25.78
C ILE A 466 33.52 47.21 -24.32
N ASN A 467 32.32 46.90 -23.84
CA ASN A 467 31.94 47.20 -22.46
C ASN A 467 32.89 46.54 -21.45
N ALA A 468 33.33 45.30 -21.71
CA ALA A 468 34.32 44.64 -20.87
C ALA A 468 35.68 45.34 -20.92
N CYS A 469 36.14 45.78 -22.09
CA CYS A 469 37.35 46.60 -22.22
C CYS A 469 37.27 47.89 -21.40
N GLU A 470 36.17 48.65 -21.53
CA GLU A 470 35.96 49.90 -20.79
C GLU A 470 35.92 49.67 -19.28
N GLU A 471 35.24 48.61 -18.84
CA GLU A 471 35.12 48.29 -17.42
C GLU A 471 36.45 47.84 -16.81
N TYR A 472 37.24 47.07 -17.56
CA TYR A 472 38.58 46.68 -17.13
C TYR A 472 39.53 47.87 -17.06
N GLU A 473 39.48 48.76 -18.04
CA GLU A 473 40.30 49.96 -18.04
C GLU A 473 39.98 50.87 -16.84
N LYS A 474 38.71 51.01 -16.46
CA LYS A 474 38.28 51.78 -15.28
C LYS A 474 38.82 51.18 -13.97
N ASN A 475 38.78 49.86 -13.83
CA ASN A 475 39.14 49.18 -12.58
C ASN A 475 40.66 48.91 -12.45
N TYR A 476 41.39 48.85 -13.57
CA TYR A 476 42.79 48.40 -13.62
C TYR A 476 43.71 49.38 -14.36
N ALA A 477 43.43 50.68 -14.32
CA ALA A 477 44.11 51.73 -15.09
C ALA A 477 45.65 51.76 -15.01
N ASN A 478 46.26 51.07 -14.03
CA ASN A 478 47.71 50.98 -13.83
C ASN A 478 48.32 49.59 -14.10
N GLN A 479 47.53 48.60 -14.55
CA GLN A 479 47.94 47.19 -14.73
C GLN A 479 47.73 46.71 -16.19
N ASN A 480 48.23 47.48 -17.15
CA ASN A 480 48.07 47.24 -18.59
C ASN A 480 48.40 45.81 -19.03
N GLY A 481 49.47 45.21 -18.50
CA GLY A 481 49.86 43.84 -18.83
C GLY A 481 48.90 42.76 -18.33
N GLU A 482 48.22 43.00 -17.20
CA GLU A 482 47.27 42.05 -16.61
C GLU A 482 45.97 42.02 -17.41
N ILE A 483 45.50 43.18 -17.87
CA ILE A 483 44.30 43.31 -18.72
C ILE A 483 44.44 42.46 -19.98
N MET A 484 45.62 42.47 -20.61
CA MET A 484 45.89 41.70 -21.83
C MET A 484 45.84 40.19 -21.62
N LEU A 485 46.38 39.71 -20.49
CA LEU A 485 46.34 38.28 -20.15
C LEU A 485 44.92 37.81 -19.86
N LYS A 486 44.11 38.66 -19.23
CA LYS A 486 42.68 38.40 -18.97
C LYS A 486 41.88 38.32 -20.26
N PHE A 487 42.10 39.23 -21.22
CA PHE A 487 41.46 39.13 -22.54
C PHE A 487 41.93 37.93 -23.36
N LEU A 488 43.21 37.56 -23.27
CA LEU A 488 43.69 36.34 -23.91
C LEU A 488 42.99 35.10 -23.32
N SER A 489 42.80 35.07 -22.00
CA SER A 489 42.06 34.01 -21.30
C SER A 489 40.59 33.96 -21.70
N LEU A 490 39.93 35.10 -21.92
CA LEU A 490 38.58 35.13 -22.50
C LEU A 490 38.57 34.50 -23.91
N LEU A 491 39.51 34.91 -24.77
CA LEU A 491 39.57 34.45 -26.15
C LEU A 491 39.84 32.94 -26.24
N THR A 492 40.63 32.35 -25.33
CA THR A 492 40.87 30.89 -25.32
C THR A 492 39.60 30.09 -25.06
N CYS A 493 38.57 30.71 -24.47
CA CYS A 493 37.32 30.07 -24.08
C CYS A 493 36.21 30.16 -25.15
N ILE A 494 36.42 30.92 -26.24
CA ILE A 494 35.42 31.06 -27.31
C ILE A 494 35.56 29.90 -28.30
N LYS A 495 34.55 29.01 -28.36
CA LYS A 495 34.65 27.77 -29.17
C LYS A 495 34.36 27.97 -30.66
N LYS A 496 33.51 28.93 -31.07
CA LYS A 496 33.26 29.14 -32.51
C LYS A 496 34.23 30.15 -33.08
N LYS A 497 34.85 29.75 -34.19
CA LYS A 497 35.85 30.53 -34.92
C LYS A 497 35.40 31.96 -35.27
N HIS A 498 34.19 32.12 -35.82
CA HIS A 498 33.68 33.44 -36.22
C HIS A 498 33.52 34.40 -35.02
N GLN A 499 33.05 33.90 -33.89
CA GLN A 499 32.84 34.71 -32.68
C GLN A 499 34.17 35.08 -32.02
N LEU A 500 35.14 34.15 -32.06
CA LEU A 500 36.51 34.39 -31.63
C LEU A 500 37.15 35.52 -32.45
N GLU A 501 36.96 35.50 -33.77
CA GLU A 501 37.44 36.56 -34.67
C GLU A 501 36.82 37.91 -34.32
N GLN A 502 35.50 37.97 -34.15
CA GLN A 502 34.80 39.21 -33.82
C GLN A 502 35.24 39.79 -32.47
N ALA A 503 35.32 38.94 -31.43
CA ALA A 503 35.79 39.37 -30.12
C ALA A 503 37.24 39.88 -30.19
N PHE A 504 38.13 39.16 -30.89
CA PHE A 504 39.52 39.59 -31.07
C PHE A 504 39.65 40.92 -31.82
N TYR A 505 38.97 41.07 -32.95
CA TYR A 505 39.00 42.32 -33.73
C TYR A 505 38.48 43.50 -32.92
N THR A 506 37.46 43.26 -32.09
CA THR A 506 36.92 44.27 -31.19
C THR A 506 37.95 44.70 -30.14
N ILE A 507 38.56 43.75 -29.44
CA ILE A 507 39.60 44.01 -28.43
C ILE A 507 40.77 44.77 -29.07
N TYR A 508 41.27 44.29 -30.22
CA TYR A 508 42.36 44.93 -30.96
C TYR A 508 42.01 46.37 -31.38
N SER A 509 40.81 46.59 -31.92
CA SER A 509 40.37 47.92 -32.35
C SER A 509 40.19 48.87 -31.17
N TYR A 510 39.67 48.37 -30.05
CA TYR A 510 39.55 49.13 -28.80
C TYR A 510 40.93 49.58 -28.31
N ILE A 511 41.88 48.65 -28.16
CA ILE A 511 43.24 48.97 -27.69
C ILE A 511 43.90 49.99 -28.60
N LYS A 512 43.81 49.81 -29.93
CA LYS A 512 44.37 50.75 -30.91
C LYS A 512 43.75 52.15 -30.79
N LYS A 513 42.43 52.24 -30.57
CA LYS A 513 41.71 53.52 -30.47
C LYS A 513 42.02 54.28 -29.18
N THR A 514 42.30 53.58 -28.08
CA THR A 514 42.59 54.24 -26.80
C THR A 514 43.89 55.05 -26.79
N GLU A 515 44.72 55.00 -27.85
CA GLU A 515 45.95 55.80 -28.08
C GLU A 515 46.95 55.87 -26.90
N LYS A 516 46.75 55.06 -25.85
CA LYS A 516 47.70 54.88 -24.76
C LYS A 516 48.85 54.02 -25.27
N ASN A 517 50.05 54.24 -24.72
CA ASN A 517 51.35 53.64 -25.06
C ASN A 517 51.45 52.09 -25.03
N TYR A 518 50.37 51.34 -25.24
CA TYR A 518 50.35 49.87 -25.32
C TYR A 518 51.24 49.32 -26.44
N SER A 519 51.54 50.10 -27.49
CA SER A 519 52.48 49.69 -28.54
C SER A 519 53.89 49.43 -28.05
N HIS A 520 54.25 49.96 -26.87
CA HIS A 520 55.55 49.74 -26.22
C HIS A 520 55.49 48.73 -25.06
N ASP A 521 54.29 48.22 -24.72
CA ASP A 521 54.12 47.24 -23.65
C ASP A 521 54.34 45.82 -24.21
N PRO A 522 55.31 45.04 -23.69
CA PRO A 522 55.55 43.65 -24.12
C PRO A 522 54.30 42.76 -24.08
N SER A 523 53.33 43.06 -23.21
CA SER A 523 52.06 42.33 -23.11
C SER A 523 51.21 42.42 -24.38
N PHE A 524 51.27 43.53 -25.13
CA PHE A 524 50.57 43.68 -26.40
C PHE A 524 51.09 42.68 -27.46
N SER A 525 52.41 42.48 -27.48
CA SER A 525 53.06 41.51 -28.36
C SER A 525 52.71 40.08 -27.96
N ASN A 526 52.66 39.79 -26.66
CA ASN A 526 52.21 38.50 -26.14
C ASN A 526 50.73 38.22 -26.46
N PHE A 527 49.86 39.23 -26.40
CA PHE A 527 48.46 39.11 -26.79
C PHE A 527 48.30 38.75 -28.28
N LEU A 528 48.99 39.47 -29.18
CA LEU A 528 48.99 39.16 -30.61
C LEU A 528 49.55 37.77 -30.91
N PHE A 529 50.62 37.37 -30.22
CA PHE A 529 51.22 36.05 -30.35
C PHE A 529 50.28 34.94 -29.83
N GLY A 530 49.66 35.15 -28.67
CA GLY A 530 48.69 34.22 -28.09
C GLY A 530 47.48 34.00 -29.00
N TYR A 531 46.94 35.07 -29.61
CA TYR A 531 45.88 34.92 -30.60
C TYR A 531 46.33 34.14 -31.84
N ALA A 532 47.54 34.41 -32.34
CA ALA A 532 48.08 33.67 -33.48
C ALA A 532 48.21 32.17 -33.19
N LEU A 533 48.52 31.78 -31.94
CA LEU A 533 48.54 30.39 -31.49
C LEU A 533 47.15 29.76 -31.45
N LEU A 534 46.14 30.47 -30.91
CA LEU A 534 44.75 30.00 -30.89
C LEU A 534 44.20 29.75 -32.30
N TYR A 535 44.66 30.52 -33.28
CA TYR A 535 44.20 30.45 -34.66
C TYR A 535 44.92 29.39 -35.52
N ASN A 536 45.97 28.75 -35.00
CA ASN A 536 46.94 28.00 -35.81
C ASN A 536 46.47 26.63 -36.34
N ASN A 537 45.21 26.25 -36.10
CA ASN A 537 44.55 25.19 -36.87
C ASN A 537 44.15 25.64 -38.30
N SER A 538 44.36 26.91 -38.67
CA SER A 538 44.28 27.37 -40.07
C SER A 538 45.42 28.33 -40.45
N TRP A 539 46.53 27.74 -40.89
CA TRP A 539 47.86 28.34 -41.16
C TRP A 539 47.90 29.65 -41.98
N ARG A 540 46.90 29.96 -42.82
CA ARG A 540 46.96 31.12 -43.75
C ARG A 540 46.67 32.47 -43.09
N HIS A 541 45.80 32.53 -42.08
CA HIS A 541 45.41 33.80 -41.43
C HIS A 541 46.33 34.16 -40.26
N GLY A 542 46.75 33.15 -39.47
CA GLY A 542 47.76 33.32 -38.41
C GLY A 542 49.07 33.90 -38.95
N ARG A 543 49.49 33.48 -40.16
CA ARG A 543 50.69 34.03 -40.82
C ARG A 543 50.55 35.52 -41.12
N ARG A 544 49.40 36.02 -41.62
CA ARG A 544 49.21 37.46 -41.89
C ARG A 544 49.23 38.31 -40.62
N ILE A 545 48.70 37.78 -39.51
CA ILE A 545 48.69 38.48 -38.21
C ILE A 545 50.09 38.48 -37.60
N LEU A 546 50.79 37.35 -37.62
CA LEU A 546 52.20 37.26 -37.21
C LEU A 546 53.11 38.12 -38.08
N THR A 547 52.85 38.23 -39.40
CA THR A 547 53.65 39.07 -40.28
C THR A 547 53.42 40.56 -39.99
N LYS A 548 52.16 40.97 -39.74
CA LYS A 548 51.86 42.35 -39.32
C LYS A 548 52.37 42.66 -37.91
N GLY A 549 52.26 41.73 -36.97
CA GLY A 549 52.82 41.85 -35.62
C GLY A 549 54.35 41.89 -35.62
N ALA A 550 54.99 41.04 -36.44
CA ALA A 550 56.44 41.06 -36.66
C ALA A 550 56.92 42.38 -37.27
N CYS A 551 56.17 42.97 -38.22
CA CYS A 551 56.49 44.30 -38.74
C CYS A 551 56.34 45.42 -37.70
N ILE A 552 55.46 45.26 -36.70
CA ILE A 552 55.32 46.22 -35.58
C ILE A 552 56.44 46.03 -34.54
N LEU A 553 56.90 44.79 -34.33
CA LEU A 553 57.97 44.41 -33.43
C LEU A 553 59.39 44.64 -33.98
N GLN A 554 59.53 44.79 -35.30
CA GLN A 554 60.81 44.93 -35.99
C GLN A 554 61.73 46.07 -35.47
N PRO A 555 61.23 47.20 -34.95
CA PRO A 555 62.08 48.22 -34.32
C PRO A 555 62.57 47.89 -32.91
N TYR A 556 62.06 46.84 -32.27
CA TYR A 556 62.29 46.53 -30.84
C TYR A 556 63.04 45.22 -30.59
N ILE A 557 63.34 44.45 -31.65
CA ILE A 557 64.14 43.21 -31.60
C ILE A 557 65.65 43.51 -31.79
N SER A 558 66.02 44.78 -32.00
CA SER A 558 67.43 45.22 -32.02
C SER A 558 67.93 45.62 -30.63
#